data_AF-A0AA35WR48-F1
#
_entry.id   AF-A0AA35WR48-F1
#
_cell.length_a   1.000
_cell.length_b   1.000
_cell.length_c   1.000
_cell.angle_alpha   90.00
_cell.angle_beta   90.00
_cell.angle_gamma   90.00
#
_symmetry.space_group_name_H-M   'P 1'
#
loop_
_entity.id
_entity.type
_entity.pdbx_description
1 polymer ?
#
loop_
_entity_poly.entity_id
_entity_poly.type
_entity_poly.pdbx_seq_one_letter_code
_entity_poly.pdbx_strand_id
1 'polypeptide(L)'
;MLEGEVWVKLGGDKGGSCMKVQAQLCNVPTPNSPKNTSVFTAFEAPDTFTNLHIALERYKEQVIQLQSLTWSGKRVRVFLSGDYEFLCRMYGLSGASGRHCCLWCEISSDQLRTPLHTRGYSQPRTLDTLKRDHQQFLLSGGNIKHAKKFNNVIQPHMWDIQIDQICLPALHISLGIFYRLYTLLEQAAHQLDLQFAQERSGGELGGETFGEYREKIEKLHQLTEERDAHVQAIAALEELVPRMALTATSEDSARAQINYVEQGITECRKKAHELDREIDKVKSDIEKGFRMEEGPFIIGLDRALKGFNVQREAYYGGTFVGNHVHRCLKAENINTLCQSVVTVA
;
A
#
# COMPACT_ATOMS: atom_id res chain seq x y z
N MET A 1 39.71 -1.66 1.94
CA MET A 1 39.34 -3.05 1.57
C MET A 1 39.81 -3.93 2.70
N LEU A 2 39.00 -4.85 3.23
CA LEU A 2 39.49 -5.79 4.24
C LEU A 2 40.58 -6.64 3.59
N GLU A 3 41.83 -6.39 3.98
CA GLU A 3 43.02 -7.03 3.43
C GLU A 3 42.96 -8.51 3.79
N GLY A 4 42.74 -9.38 2.80
CA GLY A 4 42.79 -10.84 2.99
C GLY A 4 41.58 -11.64 2.49
N GLU A 5 40.52 -11.00 1.99
CA GLU A 5 39.36 -11.73 1.48
C GLU A 5 38.99 -11.36 0.03
N VAL A 6 38.39 -12.32 -0.67
CA VAL A 6 37.65 -12.13 -1.92
C VAL A 6 36.19 -12.42 -1.64
N TRP A 7 35.33 -11.46 -1.94
CA TRP A 7 33.90 -11.60 -1.66
C TRP A 7 33.16 -11.95 -2.94
N VAL A 8 32.51 -13.10 -2.92
CA VAL A 8 31.67 -13.59 -4.03
C VAL A 8 30.24 -13.61 -3.56
N LYS A 9 29.33 -12.94 -4.24
CA LYS A 9 27.90 -13.14 -4.02
C LYS A 9 27.34 -14.09 -5.06
N LEU A 10 26.56 -15.05 -4.61
CA LEU A 10 25.71 -15.88 -5.43
C LEU A 10 24.30 -15.31 -5.35
N GLY A 11 23.59 -15.21 -6.47
CA GLY A 11 22.22 -14.73 -6.40
C GLY A 11 21.32 -15.19 -7.50
N GLY A 12 20.04 -15.20 -7.19
CA GLY A 12 18.96 -15.56 -8.10
C GLY A 12 18.22 -14.32 -8.59
N ASP A 13 17.88 -14.31 -9.88
CA ASP A 13 17.03 -13.31 -10.50
C ASP A 13 16.06 -13.99 -11.46
N LYS A 14 14.76 -13.74 -11.27
CA LYS A 14 13.71 -14.24 -12.15
C LYS A 14 13.24 -13.14 -13.08
N GLY A 15 13.48 -13.34 -14.38
CA GLY A 15 12.99 -12.46 -15.43
C GLY A 15 12.03 -13.22 -16.34
N GLY A 16 10.73 -12.88 -16.26
CA GLY A 16 9.69 -13.58 -17.04
C GLY A 16 9.55 -15.05 -16.62
N SER A 17 9.63 -15.98 -17.59
CA SER A 17 9.61 -17.43 -17.33
C SER A 17 10.97 -18.02 -16.94
N CYS A 18 12.05 -17.23 -17.01
CA CYS A 18 13.41 -17.71 -16.83
C CYS A 18 13.99 -17.31 -15.47
N MET A 19 14.49 -18.30 -14.74
CA MET A 19 15.31 -18.11 -13.55
C MET A 19 16.78 -18.15 -13.94
N LYS A 20 17.56 -17.18 -13.43
CA LYS A 20 19.00 -17.09 -13.64
C LYS A 20 19.68 -17.08 -12.29
N VAL A 21 20.80 -17.81 -12.17
CA VAL A 21 21.66 -17.73 -10.99
C VAL A 21 23.05 -17.32 -11.41
N GLN A 22 23.57 -16.33 -10.68
CA GLN A 22 24.77 -15.61 -11.03
C GLN A 22 25.75 -15.55 -9.86
N ALA A 23 27.03 -15.45 -10.19
CA ALA A 23 28.10 -15.14 -9.26
C ALA A 23 28.63 -13.74 -9.58
N GLN A 24 28.94 -12.95 -8.55
CA GLN A 24 29.47 -11.60 -8.69
C GLN A 24 30.58 -11.31 -7.68
N LEU A 25 31.64 -10.63 -8.12
CA LEU A 25 32.69 -10.11 -7.24
C LEU A 25 32.19 -8.85 -6.52
N CYS A 26 32.29 -8.82 -5.20
CA CYS A 26 31.70 -7.76 -4.37
C CYS A 26 32.69 -6.68 -3.93
N ASN A 27 33.93 -7.06 -3.66
CA ASN A 27 34.96 -6.14 -3.16
C ASN A 27 35.74 -5.47 -4.30
N VAL A 28 35.00 -4.94 -5.28
CA VAL A 28 35.49 -4.18 -6.43
C VAL A 28 34.74 -2.84 -6.53
N PRO A 29 35.24 -1.81 -7.25
CA PRO A 29 34.58 -0.50 -7.30
C PRO A 29 33.13 -0.51 -7.81
N THR A 30 32.80 -1.41 -8.73
CA THR A 30 31.47 -1.52 -9.34
C THR A 30 30.94 -2.96 -9.29
N PRO A 31 30.55 -3.48 -8.11
CA PRO A 31 30.27 -4.91 -7.92
C PRO A 31 29.01 -5.38 -8.65
N ASN A 32 28.09 -4.46 -8.97
CA ASN A 32 26.85 -4.75 -9.70
C ASN A 32 26.99 -4.53 -11.23
N SER A 33 28.20 -4.28 -11.73
CA SER A 33 28.42 -4.14 -13.18
C SER A 33 28.22 -5.49 -13.88
N PRO A 34 27.60 -5.54 -15.07
CA PRO A 34 27.54 -6.76 -15.88
C PRO A 34 28.91 -7.40 -16.15
N LYS A 35 29.99 -6.61 -16.18
CA LYS A 35 31.37 -7.10 -16.35
C LYS A 35 31.86 -7.96 -15.17
N ASN A 36 31.26 -7.79 -14.00
CA ASN A 36 31.58 -8.54 -12.78
C ASN A 36 30.52 -9.62 -12.49
N THR A 37 29.59 -9.86 -13.42
CA THR A 37 28.50 -10.83 -13.28
C THR A 37 28.75 -12.01 -14.20
N SER A 38 28.72 -13.21 -13.63
CA SER A 38 28.78 -14.46 -14.40
C SER A 38 27.57 -15.32 -14.08
N VAL A 39 26.71 -15.52 -15.08
CA VAL A 39 25.60 -16.49 -14.99
C VAL A 39 26.19 -17.89 -15.14
N PHE A 40 25.97 -18.75 -14.15
CA PHE A 40 26.49 -20.14 -14.19
C PHE A 40 25.37 -21.17 -14.31
N THR A 41 24.11 -20.77 -14.11
CA THR A 41 22.95 -21.60 -14.41
C THR A 41 21.75 -20.73 -14.76
N ALA A 42 20.94 -21.20 -15.70
CA ALA A 42 19.67 -20.61 -16.07
C ALA A 42 18.71 -21.73 -16.47
N PHE A 43 17.45 -21.59 -16.11
CA PHE A 43 16.42 -22.56 -16.44
C PHE A 43 15.07 -21.87 -16.60
N GLU A 44 14.21 -22.45 -17.44
CA GLU A 44 12.86 -21.96 -17.65
C GLU A 44 11.89 -22.64 -16.70
N ALA A 45 11.65 -22.01 -15.56
CA ALA A 45 10.63 -22.42 -14.62
C ALA A 45 10.34 -21.28 -13.63
N PRO A 46 9.16 -21.28 -12.98
CA PRO A 46 8.97 -20.47 -11.80
C PRO A 46 9.98 -20.85 -10.72
N ASP A 47 10.38 -19.88 -9.93
CA ASP A 47 11.32 -19.94 -8.81
C ASP A 47 10.77 -20.70 -7.58
N THR A 48 9.89 -21.70 -7.77
CA THR A 48 9.39 -22.53 -6.68
C THR A 48 10.52 -23.27 -5.96
N PHE A 49 10.28 -23.65 -4.70
CA PHE A 49 11.25 -24.43 -3.93
C PHE A 49 11.72 -25.69 -4.68
N THR A 50 10.77 -26.47 -5.23
CA THR A 50 11.08 -27.71 -5.98
C THR A 50 11.98 -27.43 -7.17
N ASN A 51 11.69 -26.41 -7.97
CA ASN A 51 12.48 -26.09 -9.16
C ASN A 51 13.88 -25.59 -8.79
N LEU A 52 13.97 -24.71 -7.78
CA LEU A 52 15.24 -24.25 -7.25
C LEU A 52 16.07 -25.41 -6.68
N HIS A 53 15.45 -26.34 -5.96
CA HIS A 53 16.13 -27.51 -5.42
C HIS A 53 16.71 -28.39 -6.53
N ILE A 54 15.89 -28.78 -7.52
CA ILE A 54 16.33 -29.58 -8.68
C ILE A 54 17.49 -28.89 -9.42
N ALA A 55 17.39 -27.57 -9.62
CA ALA A 55 18.39 -26.83 -10.38
C ALA A 55 19.69 -26.57 -9.59
N LEU A 56 19.61 -26.35 -8.27
CA LEU A 56 20.69 -25.76 -7.48
C LEU A 56 21.35 -26.72 -6.48
N GLU A 57 20.70 -27.84 -6.13
CA GLU A 57 21.26 -28.83 -5.19
C GLU A 57 22.63 -29.34 -5.65
N ARG A 58 22.80 -29.52 -6.96
CA ARG A 58 24.04 -29.98 -7.57
C ARG A 58 25.26 -29.07 -7.37
N TYR A 59 25.06 -27.85 -6.89
CA TYR A 59 26.13 -26.89 -6.60
C TYR A 59 26.48 -26.81 -5.11
N LYS A 60 25.78 -27.54 -4.24
CA LYS A 60 25.95 -27.44 -2.79
C LYS A 60 27.40 -27.70 -2.36
N GLU A 61 28.00 -28.79 -2.84
CA GLU A 61 29.39 -29.13 -2.53
C GLU A 61 30.39 -28.09 -3.07
N GLN A 62 30.13 -27.54 -4.26
CA GLN A 62 30.97 -26.49 -4.86
C GLN A 62 30.90 -25.19 -4.04
N VAL A 63 29.75 -24.86 -3.46
CA VAL A 63 29.63 -23.69 -2.56
C VAL A 63 30.42 -23.92 -1.27
N ILE A 64 30.39 -25.13 -0.70
CA ILE A 64 31.20 -25.50 0.47
C ILE A 64 32.69 -25.40 0.14
N GLN A 65 33.11 -25.95 -0.98
CA GLN A 65 34.49 -25.88 -1.47
C GLN A 65 34.92 -24.43 -1.74
N LEU A 66 34.03 -23.60 -2.30
CA LEU A 66 34.34 -22.20 -2.57
C LEU A 66 34.59 -21.44 -1.26
N GLN A 67 33.84 -21.71 -0.19
CA GLN A 67 34.04 -21.09 1.12
C GLN A 67 35.33 -21.54 1.83
N SER A 68 35.91 -22.69 1.47
CA SER A 68 37.19 -23.16 2.01
C SER A 68 38.39 -22.77 1.14
N LEU A 69 38.16 -22.19 -0.04
CA LEU A 69 39.20 -21.87 -1.02
C LEU A 69 39.99 -20.62 -0.65
N THR A 70 41.28 -20.64 -0.98
CA THR A 70 42.16 -19.47 -0.95
C THR A 70 42.60 -19.16 -2.38
N TRP A 71 42.38 -17.92 -2.85
CA TRP A 71 42.77 -17.44 -4.16
C TRP A 71 43.79 -16.31 -4.03
N SER A 72 44.98 -16.49 -4.62
CA SER A 72 46.10 -15.54 -4.51
C SER A 72 46.40 -15.10 -3.06
N GLY A 73 46.38 -16.06 -2.14
CA GLY A 73 46.61 -15.82 -0.70
C GLY A 73 45.43 -15.20 0.06
N LYS A 74 44.29 -14.97 -0.59
CA LYS A 74 43.07 -14.41 0.03
C LYS A 74 41.99 -15.47 0.17
N ARG A 75 41.33 -15.51 1.32
CA ARG A 75 40.20 -16.45 1.54
C ARG A 75 38.98 -16.00 0.74
N VAL A 76 38.25 -16.95 0.16
CA VAL A 76 36.99 -16.64 -0.52
C VAL A 76 35.85 -16.70 0.49
N ARG A 77 35.07 -15.62 0.58
CA ARG A 77 33.86 -15.55 1.38
C ARG A 77 32.65 -15.44 0.48
N VAL A 78 31.70 -16.35 0.65
CA VAL A 78 30.49 -16.41 -0.16
C VAL A 78 29.34 -15.71 0.55
N PHE A 79 28.58 -14.92 -0.21
CA PHE A 79 27.37 -14.26 0.23
C PHE A 79 26.19 -14.71 -0.63
N LEU A 80 24.99 -14.70 -0.06
CA LEU A 80 23.76 -14.96 -0.82
C LEU A 80 23.03 -13.65 -1.10
N SER A 81 22.49 -13.50 -2.31
CA SER A 81 21.79 -12.31 -2.76
C SER A 81 20.59 -12.67 -3.64
N GLY A 82 19.63 -11.76 -3.76
CA GLY A 82 18.42 -11.94 -4.56
C GLY A 82 17.30 -11.11 -3.98
N ASP A 83 16.12 -11.16 -4.59
CA ASP A 83 14.93 -10.61 -3.96
C ASP A 83 14.56 -11.39 -2.67
N TYR A 84 13.61 -10.84 -1.92
CA TYR A 84 13.22 -11.43 -0.64
C TYR A 84 12.61 -12.84 -0.78
N GLU A 85 11.90 -13.08 -1.87
CA GLU A 85 11.23 -14.36 -2.09
C GLU A 85 12.24 -15.46 -2.40
N PHE A 86 13.20 -15.18 -3.28
CA PHE A 86 14.34 -16.06 -3.55
C PHE A 86 15.09 -16.40 -2.27
N LEU A 87 15.45 -15.39 -1.45
CA LEU A 87 16.15 -15.60 -0.19
C LEU A 87 15.33 -16.47 0.79
N CYS A 88 14.04 -16.22 0.94
CA CYS A 88 13.15 -17.06 1.75
C CYS A 88 13.20 -18.52 1.29
N ARG A 89 13.14 -18.77 -0.02
CA ARG A 89 13.17 -20.14 -0.55
C ARG A 89 14.52 -20.82 -0.36
N MET A 90 15.63 -20.10 -0.54
CA MET A 90 16.97 -20.62 -0.29
C MET A 90 17.19 -21.05 1.17
N TYR A 91 16.52 -20.38 2.12
CA TYR A 91 16.54 -20.72 3.55
C TYR A 91 15.33 -21.53 4.03
N GLY A 92 14.48 -21.99 3.11
CA GLY A 92 13.34 -22.86 3.41
C GLY A 92 12.20 -22.21 4.20
N LEU A 93 12.09 -20.88 4.17
CA LEU A 93 10.98 -20.14 4.79
C LEU A 93 9.75 -20.10 3.88
N SER A 94 8.56 -20.03 4.49
CA SER A 94 7.28 -19.96 3.75
C SER A 94 6.97 -18.61 3.10
N GLY A 95 7.84 -17.61 3.26
CA GLY A 95 7.76 -16.33 2.53
C GLY A 95 7.49 -15.09 3.40
N ALA A 96 7.38 -13.93 2.75
CA ALA A 96 7.31 -12.61 3.38
C ALA A 96 6.05 -12.37 4.23
N SER A 97 4.94 -13.01 3.89
CA SER A 97 3.65 -12.85 4.59
C SER A 97 3.50 -13.78 5.80
N GLY A 98 4.56 -14.53 6.14
CA GLY A 98 4.57 -15.43 7.28
C GLY A 98 4.50 -14.70 8.63
N ARG A 99 4.05 -15.40 9.68
CA ARG A 99 4.09 -14.87 11.06
C ARG A 99 5.53 -14.52 11.44
N HIS A 100 6.49 -15.39 11.15
CA HIS A 100 7.91 -15.17 11.38
C HIS A 100 8.62 -14.83 10.07
N CYS A 101 8.31 -13.66 9.52
CA CYS A 101 8.72 -13.30 8.17
C CYS A 101 10.22 -13.02 8.03
N CYS A 102 10.92 -12.57 9.08
CA CYS A 102 12.31 -12.11 9.02
C CYS A 102 13.30 -13.24 8.70
N LEU A 103 14.21 -12.99 7.76
CA LEU A 103 15.34 -13.87 7.44
C LEU A 103 16.40 -13.95 8.55
N TRP A 104 16.56 -12.87 9.33
CA TRP A 104 17.64 -12.76 10.31
C TRP A 104 17.29 -13.30 11.70
N CYS A 105 16.02 -13.28 12.08
CA CYS A 105 15.59 -13.61 13.43
C CYS A 105 14.18 -14.22 13.47
N GLU A 106 13.83 -14.78 14.61
CA GLU A 106 12.55 -15.45 14.85
C GLU A 106 11.43 -14.48 15.26
N ILE A 107 11.58 -13.18 14.97
CA ILE A 107 10.56 -12.17 15.32
C ILE A 107 9.22 -12.48 14.65
N SER A 108 8.13 -12.32 15.40
CA SER A 108 6.77 -12.43 14.87
C SER A 108 6.24 -11.09 14.33
N SER A 109 5.28 -11.17 13.42
CA SER A 109 4.55 -10.02 12.85
C SER A 109 3.89 -9.15 13.92
N ASP A 110 3.44 -9.75 15.02
CA ASP A 110 2.83 -9.01 16.14
C ASP A 110 3.90 -8.21 16.89
N GLN A 111 5.07 -8.81 17.13
CA GLN A 111 6.20 -8.13 17.77
C GLN A 111 6.74 -6.99 16.91
N LEU A 112 6.70 -7.10 15.58
CA LEU A 112 7.13 -6.01 14.69
C LEU A 112 6.34 -4.70 14.88
N ARG A 113 5.11 -4.78 15.41
CA ARG A 113 4.30 -3.60 15.74
C ARG A 113 4.78 -2.87 17.00
N THR A 114 5.59 -3.53 17.82
CA THR A 114 6.14 -2.98 19.06
C THR A 114 7.51 -2.34 18.79
N PRO A 115 7.75 -1.08 19.21
CA PRO A 115 9.04 -0.41 19.03
C PRO A 115 10.21 -1.21 19.61
N LEU A 116 11.35 -1.19 18.92
CA LEU A 116 12.55 -1.97 19.29
C LEU A 116 12.98 -1.74 20.75
N HIS A 117 12.94 -0.50 21.23
CA HIS A 117 13.33 -0.14 22.60
C HIS A 117 12.44 -0.79 23.67
N THR A 118 11.19 -1.14 23.33
CA THR A 118 10.24 -1.81 24.23
C THR A 118 10.34 -3.33 24.14
N ARG A 119 10.44 -3.87 22.91
CA ARG A 119 10.42 -5.34 22.69
C ARG A 119 11.78 -6.04 22.82
N GLY A 120 12.88 -5.31 22.66
CA GLY A 120 14.22 -5.88 22.57
C GLY A 120 14.49 -6.66 21.28
N TYR A 121 15.66 -7.29 21.19
CA TYR A 121 16.06 -8.13 20.05
C TYR A 121 15.47 -9.53 20.15
N SER A 122 15.02 -10.08 19.03
CA SER A 122 14.57 -11.46 18.93
C SER A 122 15.76 -12.40 18.66
N GLN A 123 15.57 -13.70 18.95
CA GLN A 123 16.58 -14.72 18.71
C GLN A 123 17.01 -14.75 17.23
N PRO A 124 18.32 -14.71 16.93
CA PRO A 124 18.81 -14.77 15.56
C PRO A 124 18.60 -16.18 14.97
N ARG A 125 18.36 -16.24 13.67
CA ARG A 125 18.34 -17.50 12.93
C ARG A 125 19.76 -17.95 12.63
N THR A 126 19.98 -19.25 12.69
CA THR A 126 21.20 -19.92 12.24
C THR A 126 20.82 -21.10 11.36
N LEU A 127 21.77 -21.67 10.62
CA LEU A 127 21.52 -22.89 9.85
C LEU A 127 21.05 -24.05 10.76
N ASP A 128 21.54 -24.11 12.00
CA ASP A 128 21.12 -25.11 12.98
C ASP A 128 19.68 -24.90 13.46
N THR A 129 19.27 -23.64 13.72
CA THR A 129 17.88 -23.38 14.12
C THR A 129 16.91 -23.67 12.97
N LEU A 130 17.27 -23.31 11.73
CA LEU A 130 16.49 -23.66 10.55
C LEU A 130 16.34 -25.18 10.40
N LYS A 131 17.44 -25.93 10.52
CA LYS A 131 17.41 -27.40 10.44
C LYS A 131 16.53 -28.02 11.53
N ARG A 132 16.64 -27.54 12.77
CA ARG A 132 15.83 -27.98 13.92
C ARG A 132 14.34 -27.71 13.67
N ASP A 133 13.99 -26.50 13.28
CA ASP A 133 12.59 -26.11 13.04
C ASP A 133 11.98 -26.89 11.87
N HIS A 134 12.74 -27.12 10.80
CA HIS A 134 12.29 -27.97 9.69
C HIS A 134 12.04 -29.42 10.12
N GLN A 135 12.94 -30.01 10.92
CA GLN A 135 12.74 -31.36 11.46
C GLN A 135 11.48 -31.44 12.32
N GLN A 136 11.24 -30.45 13.18
CA GLN A 136 10.03 -30.37 14.01
C GLN A 136 8.76 -30.22 13.16
N PHE A 137 8.83 -29.44 12.08
CA PHE A 137 7.74 -29.28 11.12
C PHE A 137 7.38 -30.62 10.47
N LEU A 138 8.37 -31.40 10.02
CA LEU A 138 8.15 -32.73 9.43
C LEU A 138 7.59 -33.72 10.45
N LEU A 139 8.15 -33.77 11.66
CA LEU A 139 7.65 -34.63 12.74
C LEU A 139 6.20 -34.30 13.14
N SER A 140 5.77 -33.06 12.90
CA SER A 140 4.39 -32.60 13.14
C SER A 140 3.47 -32.77 11.93
N GLY A 141 3.90 -33.52 10.91
CA GLY A 141 3.12 -33.88 9.73
C GLY A 141 3.23 -32.93 8.53
N GLY A 142 4.14 -31.94 8.56
CA GLY A 142 4.47 -31.13 7.38
C GLY A 142 3.33 -30.25 6.84
N ASN A 143 2.35 -29.89 7.67
CA ASN A 143 1.21 -29.09 7.22
C ASN A 143 1.55 -27.59 7.19
N ILE A 144 1.62 -27.00 6.00
CA ILE A 144 1.97 -25.57 5.77
C ILE A 144 1.06 -24.63 6.56
N LYS A 145 -0.21 -24.97 6.83
CA LYS A 145 -1.12 -24.17 7.67
C LYS A 145 -0.60 -23.98 9.10
N HIS A 146 0.28 -24.87 9.55
CA HIS A 146 0.92 -24.85 10.85
C HIS A 146 2.37 -24.36 10.82
N ALA A 147 2.90 -23.90 9.67
CA ALA A 147 4.28 -23.41 9.53
C ALA A 147 4.64 -22.32 10.56
N LYS A 148 3.66 -21.49 10.95
CA LYS A 148 3.83 -20.46 11.99
C LYS A 148 4.26 -21.01 13.37
N LYS A 149 4.04 -22.30 13.65
CA LYS A 149 4.46 -22.96 14.89
C LYS A 149 5.94 -23.35 14.87
N PHE A 150 6.58 -23.30 13.71
CA PHE A 150 7.97 -23.72 13.47
C PHE A 150 8.75 -22.58 12.82
N ASN A 151 8.54 -21.35 13.32
CA ASN A 151 9.21 -20.15 12.83
C ASN A 151 9.13 -19.97 11.30
N ASN A 152 8.02 -20.41 10.68
CA ASN A 152 7.79 -20.37 9.24
C ASN A 152 8.79 -21.18 8.39
N VAL A 153 9.59 -22.05 8.99
CA VAL A 153 10.47 -22.98 8.26
C VAL A 153 9.64 -24.18 7.78
N ILE A 154 9.65 -24.43 6.47
CA ILE A 154 8.86 -25.48 5.81
C ILE A 154 9.69 -26.41 4.94
N GLN A 155 10.96 -26.08 4.74
CA GLN A 155 11.90 -26.79 3.88
C GLN A 155 13.32 -26.66 4.46
N PRO A 156 14.28 -27.53 4.06
CA PRO A 156 15.67 -27.34 4.43
C PRO A 156 16.30 -26.18 3.64
N HIS A 157 17.32 -25.54 4.21
CA HIS A 157 18.13 -24.57 3.47
C HIS A 157 18.94 -25.26 2.36
N MET A 158 19.10 -24.60 1.22
CA MET A 158 19.71 -25.21 0.01
C MET A 158 21.23 -25.23 0.06
N TRP A 159 21.85 -24.10 0.45
CA TRP A 159 23.30 -23.95 0.55
C TRP A 159 23.71 -23.58 1.97
N ASP A 160 24.85 -24.09 2.41
CA ASP A 160 25.41 -23.84 3.74
C ASP A 160 26.13 -22.47 3.78
N ILE A 161 25.37 -21.40 3.50
CA ILE A 161 25.80 -19.99 3.62
C ILE A 161 25.12 -19.40 4.85
N GLN A 162 25.90 -18.85 5.78
CA GLN A 162 25.38 -18.34 7.05
C GLN A 162 24.42 -17.16 6.84
N ILE A 163 23.47 -16.98 7.75
CA ILE A 163 22.42 -15.94 7.65
C ILE A 163 23.01 -14.52 7.69
N ASP A 164 24.14 -14.34 8.39
CA ASP A 164 24.89 -13.09 8.43
C ASP A 164 25.70 -12.82 7.14
N GLN A 165 25.71 -13.76 6.19
CA GLN A 165 26.31 -13.64 4.86
C GLN A 165 25.25 -13.36 3.78
N ILE A 166 24.11 -12.74 4.13
CA ILE A 166 23.09 -12.31 3.17
C ILE A 166 23.32 -10.86 2.74
N CYS A 167 23.32 -10.61 1.43
CA CYS A 167 23.20 -9.26 0.89
C CYS A 167 21.73 -8.82 0.97
N LEU A 168 21.45 -7.83 1.82
CA LEU A 168 20.13 -7.21 1.90
C LEU A 168 19.66 -6.70 0.53
N PRO A 169 18.41 -6.99 0.10
CA PRO A 169 17.88 -6.52 -1.17
C PRO A 169 17.50 -5.04 -1.11
N ALA A 170 18.50 -4.16 -0.96
CA ALA A 170 18.34 -2.72 -0.73
C ALA A 170 17.42 -2.07 -1.78
N LEU A 171 17.56 -2.45 -3.05
CA LEU A 171 16.70 -1.97 -4.13
C LEU A 171 15.21 -2.27 -3.85
N HIS A 172 14.87 -3.53 -3.54
CA HIS A 172 13.49 -3.94 -3.26
C HIS A 172 12.96 -3.32 -1.96
N ILE A 173 13.82 -3.13 -0.95
CA ILE A 173 13.46 -2.43 0.28
C ILE A 173 13.10 -0.97 -0.02
N SER A 174 13.94 -0.25 -0.76
CA SER A 174 13.66 1.13 -1.17
C SER A 174 12.41 1.24 -2.03
N LEU A 175 12.20 0.31 -2.96
CA LEU A 175 10.97 0.22 -3.75
C LEU A 175 9.73 0.07 -2.87
N GLY A 176 9.76 -0.87 -1.91
CA GLY A 176 8.65 -1.12 -1.00
C GLY A 176 8.35 0.07 -0.08
N ILE A 177 9.38 0.70 0.48
CA ILE A 177 9.22 1.89 1.34
C ILE A 177 8.62 3.04 0.55
N PHE A 178 9.19 3.36 -0.62
CA PHE A 178 8.70 4.45 -1.44
C PHE A 178 7.26 4.21 -1.89
N TYR A 179 6.95 3.01 -2.39
CA TYR A 179 5.59 2.64 -2.79
C TYR A 179 4.61 2.83 -1.63
N ARG A 180 4.93 2.34 -0.42
CA ARG A 180 4.07 2.50 0.75
C ARG A 180 3.84 3.97 1.11
N LEU A 181 4.91 4.78 1.15
CA LEU A 181 4.80 6.20 1.49
C LEU A 181 4.01 6.96 0.44
N TYR A 182 4.22 6.66 -0.84
CA TYR A 182 3.48 7.26 -1.94
C TYR A 182 1.99 6.89 -1.90
N THR A 183 1.65 5.62 -1.67
CA THR A 183 0.24 5.21 -1.49
C THR A 183 -0.43 5.94 -0.33
N LEU A 184 0.29 6.19 0.78
CA LEU A 184 -0.24 6.97 1.89
C LEU A 184 -0.44 8.44 1.50
N LEU A 185 0.47 9.02 0.72
CA LEU A 185 0.34 10.37 0.17
C LEU A 185 -0.88 10.48 -0.75
N GLU A 186 -1.09 9.51 -1.65
CA GLU A 186 -2.27 9.47 -2.51
C GLU A 186 -3.56 9.36 -1.70
N GLN A 187 -3.61 8.48 -0.70
CA GLN A 187 -4.78 8.35 0.16
C GLN A 187 -5.10 9.67 0.89
N ALA A 188 -4.07 10.37 1.38
CA ALA A 188 -4.24 11.67 2.01
C ALA A 188 -4.69 12.75 1.01
N ALA A 189 -4.11 12.79 -0.20
CA ALA A 189 -4.51 13.72 -1.25
C ALA A 189 -5.96 13.50 -1.69
N HIS A 190 -6.41 12.25 -1.81
CA HIS A 190 -7.79 11.93 -2.14
C HIS A 190 -8.77 12.35 -1.03
N GLN A 191 -8.38 12.22 0.24
CA GLN A 191 -9.17 12.77 1.35
C GLN A 191 -9.30 14.29 1.25
N LEU A 192 -8.24 14.99 0.85
CA LEU A 192 -8.31 16.42 0.57
C LEU A 192 -9.22 16.72 -0.63
N ASP A 193 -9.20 15.91 -1.68
CA ASP A 193 -10.10 16.11 -2.83
C ASP A 193 -11.58 15.99 -2.42
N LEU A 194 -11.92 15.02 -1.57
CA LEU A 194 -13.27 14.86 -1.03
C LEU A 194 -13.70 16.06 -0.18
N GLN A 195 -12.79 16.62 0.62
CA GLN A 195 -13.05 17.84 1.42
C GLN A 195 -13.20 19.07 0.52
N PHE A 196 -12.29 19.23 -0.44
CA PHE A 196 -12.30 20.35 -1.38
C PHE A 196 -13.55 20.38 -2.25
N ALA A 197 -14.06 19.22 -2.66
CA ALA A 197 -15.33 19.13 -3.37
C ALA A 197 -16.54 19.64 -2.56
N GLN A 198 -16.48 19.60 -1.23
CA GLN A 198 -17.52 20.13 -0.35
C GLN A 198 -17.46 21.65 -0.20
N GLU A 199 -16.32 22.27 -0.48
CA GLU A 199 -16.15 23.72 -0.41
C GLU A 199 -16.70 24.41 -1.67
N ARG A 200 -17.47 25.51 -1.48
CA ARG A 200 -18.13 26.28 -2.56
C ARG A 200 -17.15 27.10 -3.43
N SER A 201 -15.85 26.98 -3.22
CA SER A 201 -14.81 27.78 -3.87
C SER A 201 -13.95 26.93 -4.80
N GLY A 202 -14.18 27.04 -6.12
CA GLY A 202 -13.27 26.48 -7.12
C GLY A 202 -13.90 26.34 -8.49
N GLY A 203 -13.18 26.75 -9.54
CA GLY A 203 -13.58 26.61 -10.95
C GLY A 203 -13.59 25.15 -11.44
N GLU A 204 -13.51 24.96 -12.75
CA GLU A 204 -13.41 23.63 -13.41
C GLU A 204 -12.06 22.97 -13.09
N LEU A 205 -11.98 22.30 -11.94
CA LEU A 205 -10.85 21.47 -11.52
C LEU A 205 -11.32 20.02 -11.40
N GLY A 206 -10.41 19.07 -11.66
CA GLY A 206 -10.69 17.63 -11.57
C GLY A 206 -11.14 16.98 -12.88
N GLY A 207 -11.49 15.70 -12.81
CA GLY A 207 -12.08 14.92 -13.90
C GLY A 207 -13.61 14.91 -13.91
N GLU A 208 -14.18 14.14 -14.82
CA GLU A 208 -15.64 14.06 -15.05
C GLU A 208 -16.41 13.60 -13.80
N THR A 209 -15.99 12.52 -13.14
CA THR A 209 -16.66 12.00 -11.94
C THR A 209 -16.47 12.90 -10.72
N PHE A 210 -15.41 13.71 -10.68
CA PHE A 210 -15.24 14.75 -9.67
C PHE A 210 -16.23 15.90 -9.90
N GLY A 211 -16.45 16.31 -11.15
CA GLY A 211 -17.48 17.27 -11.53
C GLY A 211 -18.89 16.80 -11.13
N GLU A 212 -19.25 15.57 -11.52
CA GLU A 212 -20.53 14.95 -11.13
C GLU A 212 -20.71 14.88 -9.61
N TYR A 213 -19.62 14.61 -8.87
CA TYR A 213 -19.63 14.57 -7.41
C TYR A 213 -19.91 15.95 -6.82
N ARG A 214 -19.30 17.01 -7.35
CA ARG A 214 -19.58 18.40 -6.95
C ARG A 214 -21.01 18.81 -7.26
N GLU A 215 -21.54 18.47 -8.43
CA GLU A 215 -22.94 18.74 -8.78
C GLU A 215 -23.92 18.08 -7.79
N LYS A 216 -23.63 16.86 -7.35
CA LYS A 216 -24.43 16.18 -6.31
C LYS A 216 -24.37 16.91 -4.97
N ILE A 217 -23.20 17.40 -4.56
CA ILE A 217 -23.06 18.21 -3.33
C ILE A 217 -23.83 19.52 -3.45
N GLU A 218 -23.74 20.21 -4.59
CA GLU A 218 -24.49 21.44 -4.82
C GLU A 218 -25.99 21.19 -4.79
N LYS A 219 -26.45 20.11 -5.43
CA LYS A 219 -27.85 19.67 -5.37
C LYS A 219 -28.29 19.38 -3.93
N LEU A 220 -27.45 18.72 -3.13
CA LEU A 220 -27.74 18.46 -1.71
C LEU A 220 -27.93 19.76 -0.93
N HIS A 221 -27.07 20.77 -1.16
CA HIS A 221 -27.22 22.08 -0.52
C HIS A 221 -28.52 22.76 -0.93
N GLN A 222 -28.86 22.78 -2.22
CA GLN A 222 -30.11 23.37 -2.72
C GLN A 222 -31.35 22.70 -2.10
N LEU A 223 -31.40 21.37 -2.09
CA LEU A 223 -32.51 20.62 -1.49
C LEU A 223 -32.61 20.87 0.02
N THR A 224 -31.48 21.01 0.71
CA THR A 224 -31.45 21.28 2.15
C THR A 224 -31.96 22.70 2.46
N GLU A 225 -31.54 23.70 1.67
CA GLU A 225 -32.02 25.08 1.79
C GLU A 225 -33.54 25.17 1.54
N GLU A 226 -34.05 24.47 0.51
CA GLU A 226 -35.50 24.40 0.22
C GLU A 226 -36.28 23.69 1.34
N ARG A 227 -35.75 22.59 1.88
CA ARG A 227 -36.35 21.86 3.00
C ARG A 227 -36.41 22.75 4.25
N ASP A 228 -35.33 23.46 4.56
CA ASP A 228 -35.27 24.38 5.69
C ASP A 228 -36.27 25.54 5.52
N ALA A 229 -36.45 26.08 4.31
CA ALA A 229 -37.46 27.10 4.03
C ALA A 229 -38.89 26.59 4.31
N HIS A 230 -39.21 25.36 3.91
CA HIS A 230 -40.50 24.74 4.22
C HIS A 230 -40.69 24.49 5.73
N VAL A 231 -39.65 24.05 6.44
CA VAL A 231 -39.70 23.87 7.90
C VAL A 231 -39.91 25.21 8.62
N GLN A 232 -39.25 26.28 8.18
CA GLN A 232 -39.47 27.63 8.72
C GLN A 232 -40.90 28.12 8.44
N ALA A 233 -41.44 27.87 7.25
CA ALA A 233 -42.82 28.20 6.92
C ALA A 233 -43.84 27.45 7.80
N ILE A 234 -43.62 26.17 8.08
CA ILE A 234 -44.44 25.39 9.01
C ILE A 234 -44.46 26.05 10.39
N ALA A 235 -43.29 26.37 10.95
CA ALA A 235 -43.18 26.99 12.26
C ALA A 235 -43.92 28.34 12.33
N ALA A 236 -43.79 29.17 11.29
CA ALA A 236 -44.48 30.46 11.21
C ALA A 236 -46.01 30.31 11.11
N LEU A 237 -46.50 29.35 10.34
CA LEU A 237 -47.93 29.06 10.22
C LEU A 237 -48.51 28.47 11.51
N GLU A 238 -47.77 27.60 12.20
CA GLU A 238 -48.15 27.03 13.50
C GLU A 238 -48.29 28.12 14.58
N GLU A 239 -47.45 29.15 14.58
CA GLU A 239 -47.56 30.29 15.50
C GLU A 239 -48.78 31.19 15.16
N LEU A 240 -49.18 31.24 13.89
CA LEU A 240 -50.30 32.05 13.42
C LEU A 240 -51.65 31.48 13.87
N VAL A 241 -51.80 30.15 13.93
CA VAL A 241 -53.08 29.48 14.28
C VAL A 241 -53.64 29.92 15.65
N PRO A 242 -52.88 29.89 16.76
CA PRO A 242 -53.36 30.38 18.06
C PRO A 242 -53.69 31.88 18.04
N ARG A 243 -52.92 32.70 17.32
CA ARG A 243 -53.16 34.14 17.22
C ARG A 243 -54.50 34.43 16.53
N MET A 244 -54.79 33.72 15.44
CA MET A 244 -56.06 33.84 14.72
C MET A 244 -57.25 33.42 15.58
N ALA A 245 -57.10 32.36 16.39
CA ALA A 245 -58.13 31.92 17.32
C ALA A 245 -58.45 32.97 18.40
N LEU A 246 -57.46 33.75 18.85
CA LEU A 246 -57.61 34.79 19.87
C LEU A 246 -58.19 36.11 19.33
N THR A 247 -58.02 36.41 18.03
CA THR A 247 -58.42 37.69 17.43
C THR A 247 -59.70 37.64 16.59
N ALA A 248 -60.32 36.47 16.46
CA ALA A 248 -61.48 36.30 15.59
C ALA A 248 -62.75 36.99 16.14
N THR A 249 -63.49 37.65 15.26
CA THR A 249 -64.73 38.38 15.58
C THR A 249 -65.99 37.49 15.57
N SER A 250 -65.91 36.28 15.01
CA SER A 250 -66.96 35.25 15.05
C SER A 250 -66.35 33.84 14.93
N GLU A 251 -67.00 32.84 15.54
CA GLU A 251 -66.51 31.44 15.55
C GLU A 251 -66.44 30.84 14.14
N ASP A 252 -67.44 31.09 13.30
CA ASP A 252 -67.48 30.55 11.93
C ASP A 252 -66.37 31.14 11.04
N SER A 253 -66.05 32.42 11.22
CA SER A 253 -64.95 33.06 10.50
C SER A 253 -63.58 32.58 10.99
N ALA A 254 -63.42 32.35 12.29
CA ALA A 254 -62.19 31.80 12.87
C ALA A 254 -61.90 30.42 12.28
N ARG A 255 -62.93 29.55 12.27
CA ARG A 255 -62.81 28.15 11.85
C ARG A 255 -62.46 28.00 10.37
N ALA A 256 -63.03 28.83 9.49
CA ALA A 256 -62.71 28.80 8.07
C ALA A 256 -61.24 29.21 7.79
N GLN A 257 -60.75 30.24 8.48
CA GLN A 257 -59.38 30.71 8.30
C GLN A 257 -58.33 29.78 8.94
N ILE A 258 -58.62 29.20 10.10
CA ILE A 258 -57.77 28.19 10.74
C ILE A 258 -57.63 26.96 9.83
N ASN A 259 -58.74 26.45 9.30
CA ASN A 259 -58.72 25.30 8.38
C ASN A 259 -57.84 25.56 7.14
N TYR A 260 -57.84 26.79 6.62
CA TYR A 260 -56.99 27.18 5.48
C TYR A 260 -55.49 27.15 5.85
N VAL A 261 -55.13 27.66 7.03
CA VAL A 261 -53.75 27.63 7.52
C VAL A 261 -53.28 26.19 7.82
N GLU A 262 -54.14 25.36 8.41
CA GLU A 262 -53.86 23.94 8.67
C GLU A 262 -53.63 23.13 7.38
N GLN A 263 -54.35 23.45 6.30
CA GLN A 263 -54.09 22.88 4.98
C GLN A 263 -52.71 23.30 4.45
N GLY A 264 -52.33 24.58 4.60
CA GLY A 264 -51.00 25.08 4.23
C GLY A 264 -49.87 24.39 5.02
N ILE A 265 -50.06 24.16 6.32
CA ILE A 265 -49.12 23.39 7.17
C ILE A 265 -48.98 21.96 6.63
N THR A 266 -50.10 21.31 6.32
CA THR A 266 -50.11 19.93 5.81
C THR A 266 -49.37 19.83 4.46
N GLU A 267 -49.56 20.79 3.56
CA GLU A 267 -48.86 20.83 2.27
C GLU A 267 -47.35 21.05 2.45
N CYS A 268 -46.95 21.99 3.31
CA CYS A 268 -45.54 22.22 3.60
C CYS A 268 -44.88 21.00 4.24
N ARG A 269 -45.57 20.29 5.15
CA ARG A 269 -45.07 19.04 5.76
C ARG A 269 -44.87 17.95 4.70
N LYS A 270 -45.80 17.83 3.76
CA LYS A 270 -45.69 16.87 2.66
C LYS A 270 -44.46 17.17 1.79
N LYS A 271 -44.27 18.43 1.40
CA LYS A 271 -43.09 18.87 0.62
C LYS A 271 -41.78 18.65 1.37
N ALA A 272 -41.72 19.02 2.65
CA ALA A 272 -40.54 18.77 3.49
C ALA A 272 -40.20 17.27 3.56
N HIS A 273 -41.19 16.40 3.74
CA HIS A 273 -40.97 14.95 3.77
C HIS A 273 -40.51 14.40 2.40
N GLU A 274 -41.02 14.93 1.28
CA GLU A 274 -40.57 14.55 -0.06
C GLU A 274 -39.10 14.94 -0.27
N LEU A 275 -38.73 16.16 0.14
CA LEU A 275 -37.35 16.65 0.10
C LEU A 275 -36.42 15.83 1.00
N ASP A 276 -36.85 15.43 2.20
CA ASP A 276 -36.05 14.57 3.09
C ASP A 276 -35.68 13.24 2.42
N ARG A 277 -36.62 12.61 1.70
CA ARG A 277 -36.34 11.38 0.94
C ARG A 277 -35.34 11.60 -0.19
N GLU A 278 -35.42 12.73 -0.88
CA GLU A 278 -34.48 13.06 -1.95
C GLU A 278 -33.09 13.38 -1.39
N ILE A 279 -33.02 14.13 -0.28
CA ILE A 279 -31.79 14.40 0.48
C ILE A 279 -31.11 13.09 0.87
N ASP A 280 -31.84 12.13 1.43
CA ASP A 280 -31.27 10.84 1.84
C ASP A 280 -30.71 10.05 0.65
N LYS A 281 -31.39 10.09 -0.50
CA LYS A 281 -30.89 9.46 -1.73
C LYS A 281 -29.59 10.10 -2.22
N VAL A 282 -29.54 11.44 -2.26
CA VAL A 282 -28.35 12.17 -2.70
C VAL A 282 -27.19 11.97 -1.72
N LYS A 283 -27.43 11.95 -0.40
CA LYS A 283 -26.42 11.62 0.61
C LYS A 283 -25.82 10.24 0.41
N SER A 284 -26.65 9.22 0.17
CA SER A 284 -26.16 7.86 -0.09
C SER A 284 -25.28 7.78 -1.34
N ASP A 285 -25.56 8.60 -2.37
CA ASP A 285 -24.71 8.66 -3.56
C ASP A 285 -23.40 9.44 -3.31
N ILE A 286 -23.41 10.46 -2.44
CA ILE A 286 -22.20 11.20 -2.02
C ILE A 286 -21.28 10.33 -1.14
N GLU A 287 -21.84 9.45 -0.30
CA GLU A 287 -21.05 8.51 0.51
C GLU A 287 -20.19 7.55 -0.32
N LYS A 288 -20.58 7.29 -1.58
CA LYS A 288 -19.80 6.46 -2.52
C LYS A 288 -18.54 7.16 -3.03
N GLY A 289 -18.43 8.48 -2.89
CA GLY A 289 -17.30 9.26 -3.39
C GLY A 289 -17.21 9.30 -4.92
N PHE A 290 -16.01 9.60 -5.42
CA PHE A 290 -15.66 9.60 -6.84
C PHE A 290 -14.32 8.86 -7.05
N ARG A 291 -13.91 8.67 -8.30
CA ARG A 291 -12.67 7.93 -8.61
C ARG A 291 -11.44 8.71 -8.16
N MET A 292 -10.52 8.03 -7.47
CA MET A 292 -9.33 8.67 -6.91
C MET A 292 -8.50 9.41 -7.97
N GLU A 293 -8.35 8.82 -9.16
CA GLU A 293 -7.51 9.37 -10.23
C GLU A 293 -8.04 10.69 -10.83
N GLU A 294 -9.29 11.04 -10.52
CA GLU A 294 -9.97 12.22 -11.08
C GLU A 294 -9.98 13.41 -10.12
N GLY A 295 -9.45 13.25 -8.90
CA GLY A 295 -9.33 14.33 -7.92
C GLY A 295 -8.24 15.34 -8.33
N PRO A 296 -8.47 16.66 -8.18
CA PRO A 296 -7.50 17.68 -8.57
C PRO A 296 -6.12 17.55 -7.88
N PHE A 297 -6.05 17.16 -6.61
CA PHE A 297 -4.79 16.92 -5.90
C PHE A 297 -4.05 15.70 -6.44
N ILE A 298 -4.77 14.61 -6.73
CA ILE A 298 -4.20 13.39 -7.34
C ILE A 298 -3.67 13.68 -8.75
N ILE A 299 -4.44 14.40 -9.57
CA ILE A 299 -4.01 14.87 -10.89
C ILE A 299 -2.74 15.74 -10.76
N GLY A 300 -2.67 16.59 -9.73
CA GLY A 300 -1.50 17.38 -9.38
C GLY A 300 -0.27 16.52 -9.11
N LEU A 301 -0.41 15.46 -8.30
CA LEU A 301 0.65 14.50 -8.01
C LEU A 301 1.14 13.77 -9.27
N ASP A 302 0.22 13.31 -10.12
CA ASP A 302 0.56 12.65 -11.37
C ASP A 302 1.26 13.60 -12.36
N ARG A 303 0.87 14.87 -12.38
CA ARG A 303 1.56 15.91 -13.16
C ARG A 303 2.98 16.14 -12.63
N ALA A 304 3.17 16.18 -11.31
CA ALA A 304 4.49 16.30 -10.71
C ALA A 304 5.38 15.11 -11.07
N LEU A 305 4.89 13.88 -10.94
CA LEU A 305 5.61 12.67 -11.36
C LEU A 305 6.04 12.73 -12.83
N LYS A 306 5.12 13.10 -13.73
CA LYS A 306 5.42 13.28 -15.16
C LYS A 306 6.48 14.36 -15.39
N GLY A 307 6.47 15.43 -14.60
CA GLY A 307 7.43 16.53 -14.67
C GLY A 307 8.89 16.12 -14.50
N PHE A 308 9.16 15.04 -13.77
CA PHE A 308 10.51 14.46 -13.66
C PHE A 308 10.62 13.05 -14.28
N ASN A 309 9.83 12.81 -15.33
CA ASN A 309 9.85 11.61 -16.17
C ASN A 309 9.60 10.31 -15.39
N VAL A 310 8.63 10.34 -14.48
CA VAL A 310 8.10 9.14 -13.83
C VAL A 310 6.68 8.95 -14.30
N GLN A 311 6.44 7.86 -15.03
CA GLN A 311 5.10 7.46 -15.48
C GLN A 311 4.73 6.16 -14.79
N ARG A 312 3.55 6.16 -14.18
CA ARG A 312 2.96 4.96 -13.59
C ARG A 312 2.17 4.27 -14.69
N GLU A 313 2.62 3.12 -15.15
CA GLU A 313 1.89 2.34 -16.15
C GLU A 313 0.73 1.59 -15.49
N ALA A 314 -0.48 1.80 -15.98
CA ALA A 314 -1.69 1.14 -15.47
C ALA A 314 -1.63 -0.39 -15.55
N TYR A 315 -0.90 -0.94 -16.54
CA TYR A 315 -0.76 -2.38 -16.76
C TYR A 315 0.02 -3.13 -15.66
N TYR A 316 0.81 -2.42 -14.86
CA TYR A 316 1.57 -3.00 -13.74
C TYR A 316 1.05 -2.54 -12.38
N GLY A 317 -0.25 -2.23 -12.27
CA GLY A 317 -0.87 -1.80 -11.01
C GLY A 317 -0.28 -0.49 -10.46
N GLY A 318 0.23 0.39 -11.33
CA GLY A 318 0.82 1.66 -10.92
C GLY A 318 2.17 1.54 -10.19
N THR A 319 2.91 0.43 -10.38
CA THR A 319 4.16 0.17 -9.66
C THR A 319 5.33 1.05 -10.12
N PHE A 320 6.25 1.32 -9.19
CA PHE A 320 7.50 2.02 -9.46
C PHE A 320 8.62 1.03 -9.76
N VAL A 321 9.47 1.35 -10.74
CA VAL A 321 10.74 0.63 -10.97
C VAL A 321 11.90 1.36 -10.27
N GLY A 322 13.06 0.68 -10.16
CA GLY A 322 14.24 1.23 -9.46
C GLY A 322 14.64 2.64 -9.90
N ASN A 323 14.62 2.90 -11.21
CA ASN A 323 14.94 4.22 -11.75
C ASN A 323 13.90 5.30 -11.37
N HIS A 324 12.62 4.93 -11.24
CA HIS A 324 11.59 5.85 -10.78
C HIS A 324 11.85 6.26 -9.34
N VAL A 325 12.06 5.29 -8.45
CA VAL A 325 12.33 5.56 -7.02
C VAL A 325 13.60 6.38 -6.84
N HIS A 326 14.66 6.09 -7.59
CA HIS A 326 15.88 6.91 -7.57
C HIS A 326 15.62 8.37 -7.94
N ARG A 327 14.76 8.63 -8.95
CA ARG A 327 14.36 10.00 -9.31
C ARG A 327 13.50 10.63 -8.23
N CYS A 328 12.45 9.94 -7.77
CA CYS A 328 11.51 10.49 -6.79
C CYS A 328 12.17 10.82 -5.44
N LEU A 329 13.22 10.09 -5.04
CA LEU A 329 13.94 10.31 -3.78
C LEU A 329 14.93 11.50 -3.81
N LYS A 330 15.05 12.21 -4.94
CA LYS A 330 15.81 13.47 -4.97
C LYS A 330 15.06 14.56 -4.22
N ALA A 331 15.76 15.33 -3.40
CA ALA A 331 15.16 16.38 -2.57
C ALA A 331 14.30 17.38 -3.37
N GLU A 332 14.76 17.77 -4.56
CA GLU A 332 14.02 18.63 -5.50
C GLU A 332 12.67 18.02 -5.94
N ASN A 333 12.63 16.71 -6.18
CA ASN A 333 11.43 16.01 -6.64
C ASN A 333 10.46 15.73 -5.49
N ILE A 334 10.98 15.46 -4.28
CA ILE A 334 10.17 15.40 -3.05
C ILE A 334 9.47 16.74 -2.84
N ASN A 335 10.21 17.85 -2.93
CA ASN A 335 9.63 19.19 -2.79
C ASN A 335 8.58 19.45 -3.88
N THR A 336 8.84 19.05 -5.12
CA THR A 336 7.88 19.18 -6.23
C THR A 336 6.59 18.40 -5.95
N LEU A 337 6.68 17.17 -5.42
CA LEU A 337 5.51 16.36 -5.04
C LEU A 337 4.72 16.98 -3.88
N CYS A 338 5.40 17.54 -2.88
CA CYS A 338 4.72 18.22 -1.78
C CYS A 338 4.05 19.52 -2.24
N GLN A 339 4.74 20.31 -3.07
CA GLN A 339 4.22 21.56 -3.62
C GLN A 339 3.03 21.36 -4.57
N SER A 340 2.97 20.25 -5.30
CA SER A 340 1.84 19.98 -6.19
C SER A 340 0.52 19.81 -5.45
N VAL A 341 0.55 19.40 -4.17
CA VAL A 341 -0.65 19.37 -3.32
C VAL A 341 -0.99 20.77 -2.84
N VAL A 342 0.00 21.55 -2.39
CA VAL A 342 -0.20 22.92 -1.86
C VAL A 342 -0.69 23.89 -2.93
N THR A 343 -0.25 23.74 -4.19
CA THR A 343 -0.58 24.69 -5.28
C THR A 343 -2.02 24.51 -5.79
N VAL A 344 -2.65 23.37 -5.51
CA VAL A 344 -4.04 23.08 -5.90
C VAL A 344 -5.04 23.65 -4.89
N ALA A 345 -4.65 23.71 -3.61
CA ALA A 345 -5.38 24.41 -2.54
C ALA A 345 -5.19 25.93 -2.66
#